data_AF-A0A6J1PV06-F1
#
_entry.id   AF-A0A6J1PV06-F1
#
_cell.length_a   1.000
_cell.length_b   1.000
_cell.length_c   1.000
_cell.angle_alpha   90.00
_cell.angle_beta   90.00
_cell.angle_gamma   90.00
#
_symmetry.space_group_name_H-M   'P 1'
#
loop_
_entity.id
_entity.type
_entity.pdbx_description
1 polymer ?
#
loop_
_entity_poly.entity_id
_entity_poly.type
_entity_poly.pdbx_seq_one_letter_code
_entity_poly.pdbx_strand_id
1 'polypeptide(L)'
;MGARYWTSVLHLVDAAAHRFYFSIDEPTALVQREGGPCAVIAAVQAFILKQLLLESDVITWKAIKAEKCDQLLVKAMTEIITQAADIQDPKYSVVHAGDSNGFVSGKDDTDSKSTESTVNPAQDISEGNQFNETQAAKQASLESEVFHSQLRIFTTSSIDDVEDFFTERIGMLKDQYGILLLLYTVMCTKGVSEICFEMSDPTEPMIDSTYGYGSQSLINLMLTGRAVSHVWDHDQDISGLKLRGIDKQNTVGFLTLLEHLRYCEVGTFLKSPSHPIWVLGSDTHLTVLFSTEKRLVSPETPSEQARRIFKRFDPEGNNFIAANLLQDVLAELGLVADAEYVDIMRKKLDGENLGIILLASFMDEFFPEEPCMCPDMFVLYHYNGLQRSNPENRVKYHKGQAVLLECTVKCIMDSNPMLTVLQTKWPRIEIQWDIVRNPSLN
;
A
#
# COMPACT_ATOMS: atom_id res chain seq x y z
N MET A 1 22.47 -9.78 16.22
CA MET A 1 21.53 -10.49 15.33
C MET A 1 20.79 -9.58 14.35
N GLY A 2 20.60 -8.28 14.63
CA GLY A 2 19.83 -7.39 13.76
C GLY A 2 20.45 -7.04 12.39
N ALA A 3 21.77 -6.97 12.23
CA ALA A 3 22.36 -6.48 10.98
C ALA A 3 22.22 -7.44 9.77
N ARG A 4 22.13 -8.76 9.98
CA ARG A 4 22.11 -9.75 8.88
C ARG A 4 20.72 -10.00 8.27
N TYR A 5 19.65 -9.66 8.97
CA TYR A 5 18.28 -9.80 8.45
C TYR A 5 17.90 -8.64 7.49
N TRP A 6 18.54 -7.47 7.66
CA TRP A 6 18.18 -6.27 6.89
C TRP A 6 19.15 -5.94 5.75
N THR A 7 20.31 -6.62 5.69
CA THR A 7 21.28 -6.49 4.59
C THR A 7 20.74 -6.95 3.24
N SER A 8 19.70 -7.79 3.19
CA SER A 8 19.06 -8.19 1.92
C SER A 8 18.40 -7.01 1.19
N VAL A 9 18.05 -5.93 1.90
CA VAL A 9 17.40 -4.74 1.29
C VAL A 9 18.35 -3.98 0.36
N LEU A 10 19.66 -4.07 0.58
CA LEU A 10 20.67 -3.31 -0.18
C LEU A 10 21.34 -4.09 -1.30
N HIS A 11 21.10 -5.40 -1.41
CA HIS A 11 21.64 -6.21 -2.50
C HIS A 11 20.84 -6.07 -3.80
N LEU A 12 19.69 -5.39 -3.76
CA LEU A 12 18.81 -5.27 -4.91
C LEU A 12 18.64 -3.82 -5.30
N VAL A 13 19.14 -3.58 -6.51
CA VAL A 13 18.89 -2.40 -7.33
C VAL A 13 19.74 -1.20 -6.90
N ASP A 14 20.43 -0.68 -7.91
CA ASP A 14 21.26 0.51 -7.93
C ASP A 14 20.91 1.50 -6.80
N ALA A 15 21.87 1.80 -5.93
CA ALA A 15 21.67 2.70 -4.81
C ALA A 15 21.08 4.07 -5.24
N ALA A 16 21.31 4.49 -6.48
CA ALA A 16 20.72 5.67 -7.11
C ALA A 16 19.20 5.60 -7.39
N ALA A 17 18.57 4.42 -7.32
CA ALA A 17 17.15 4.19 -7.55
C ALA A 17 16.26 4.50 -6.32
N HIS A 18 16.87 4.75 -5.16
CA HIS A 18 16.19 4.81 -3.86
C HIS A 18 15.99 6.23 -3.31
N ARG A 19 15.57 7.19 -4.15
CA ARG A 19 15.37 8.59 -3.75
C ARG A 19 13.97 9.11 -4.09
N PHE A 20 13.47 10.07 -3.32
CA PHE A 20 12.22 10.76 -3.65
C PHE A 20 12.47 11.88 -4.65
N TYR A 21 11.78 11.84 -5.78
CA TYR A 21 11.74 12.96 -6.71
C TYR A 21 10.41 12.97 -7.45
N PHE A 22 10.01 14.17 -7.85
CA PHE A 22 8.74 14.43 -8.51
C PHE A 22 8.88 14.43 -10.03
N SER A 23 7.77 14.11 -10.70
CA SER A 23 7.65 14.17 -12.15
C SER A 23 7.72 15.61 -12.64
N ILE A 24 8.45 15.83 -13.74
CA ILE A 24 8.48 17.14 -14.42
C ILE A 24 7.16 17.46 -15.13
N ASP A 25 6.38 16.43 -15.45
CA ASP A 25 5.10 16.54 -16.15
C ASP A 25 3.91 16.71 -15.20
N GLU A 26 4.09 16.32 -13.94
CA GLU A 26 3.08 16.35 -12.88
C GLU A 26 3.78 16.60 -11.52
N PRO A 27 3.91 17.86 -11.06
CA PRO A 27 4.79 18.25 -9.96
C PRO A 27 4.54 17.56 -8.62
N THR A 28 3.34 17.01 -8.41
CA THR A 28 2.93 16.33 -7.18
C THR A 28 3.00 14.81 -7.26
N ALA A 29 3.41 14.26 -8.40
CA ALA A 29 3.53 12.83 -8.63
C ALA A 29 4.98 12.39 -8.44
N LEU A 30 5.21 11.48 -7.50
CA LEU A 30 6.51 10.83 -7.33
C LEU A 30 6.85 9.96 -8.54
N VAL A 31 8.14 9.74 -8.78
CA VAL A 31 8.60 8.85 -9.83
C VAL A 31 9.37 7.69 -9.23
N GLN A 32 9.06 6.49 -9.69
CA GLN A 32 9.78 5.27 -9.34
C GLN A 32 10.70 4.88 -10.50
N ARG A 33 12.01 4.79 -10.21
CA ARG A 33 12.97 4.14 -11.11
C ARG A 33 12.89 2.64 -10.94
N GLU A 34 13.22 1.91 -12.00
CA GLU A 34 13.07 0.45 -12.11
C GLU A 34 13.55 -0.26 -10.84
N GLY A 35 12.73 -1.20 -10.33
CA GLY A 35 13.11 -2.10 -9.22
C GLY A 35 13.13 -1.50 -7.81
N GLY A 36 12.82 -0.21 -7.61
CA GLY A 36 12.70 0.37 -6.26
C GLY A 36 11.43 -0.09 -5.51
N PRO A 37 11.39 -0.01 -4.16
CA PRO A 37 10.30 -0.57 -3.37
C PRO A 37 9.02 0.25 -3.53
N CYS A 38 8.17 -0.18 -4.47
CA CYS A 38 6.85 0.42 -4.74
C CYS A 38 5.98 0.51 -3.47
N ALA A 39 6.15 -0.40 -2.51
CA ALA A 39 5.48 -0.38 -1.20
C ALA A 39 5.69 0.94 -0.44
N VAL A 40 6.88 1.54 -0.55
CA VAL A 40 7.16 2.83 0.09
C VAL A 40 6.64 3.99 -0.76
N ILE A 41 6.96 4.00 -2.06
CA ILE A 41 6.61 5.12 -2.94
C ILE A 41 5.09 5.27 -3.11
N ALA A 42 4.37 4.17 -3.33
CA ALA A 42 2.92 4.21 -3.50
C ALA A 42 2.21 4.67 -2.22
N ALA A 43 2.67 4.21 -1.05
CA ALA A 43 2.15 4.68 0.24
C ALA A 43 2.39 6.18 0.41
N VAL A 44 3.63 6.65 0.24
CA VAL A 44 3.95 8.09 0.33
C VAL A 44 3.13 8.91 -0.67
N GLN A 45 3.00 8.45 -1.91
CA GLN A 45 2.17 9.14 -2.90
C GLN A 45 0.70 9.22 -2.46
N ALA A 46 0.15 8.15 -1.87
CA ALA A 46 -1.23 8.16 -1.38
C ALA A 46 -1.44 9.18 -0.26
N PHE A 47 -0.49 9.32 0.66
CA PHE A 47 -0.55 10.35 1.70
C PHE A 47 -0.31 11.77 1.15
N ILE A 48 0.52 11.96 0.11
CA ILE A 48 0.62 13.24 -0.61
C ILE A 48 -0.73 13.62 -1.23
N LEU A 49 -1.39 12.66 -1.90
CA LEU A 49 -2.71 12.87 -2.50
C LEU A 49 -3.77 13.21 -1.45
N LYS A 50 -3.70 12.60 -0.26
CA LYS A 50 -4.58 12.93 0.87
C LYS A 50 -4.45 14.40 1.24
N GLN A 51 -3.24 14.90 1.43
CA GLN A 51 -3.00 16.30 1.78
C GLN A 51 -3.49 17.23 0.65
N LEU A 52 -3.22 16.88 -0.61
CA LEU A 52 -3.66 17.66 -1.76
C LEU A 52 -5.18 17.77 -1.88
N LEU A 53 -5.91 16.67 -1.71
CA LEU A 53 -7.38 16.64 -1.77
C LEU A 53 -8.05 17.44 -0.64
N LEU A 54 -7.32 17.69 0.46
CA LEU A 54 -7.79 18.55 1.56
C LEU A 54 -7.51 20.02 1.30
N GLU A 55 -6.44 20.35 0.57
CA GLU A 55 -5.95 21.72 0.41
C GLU A 55 -6.39 22.39 -0.91
N SER A 56 -6.63 21.64 -2.00
CA SER A 56 -6.87 22.23 -3.32
C SER A 56 -7.55 21.30 -4.34
N ASP A 57 -8.15 21.89 -5.37
CA ASP A 57 -8.72 21.14 -6.49
C ASP A 57 -7.66 20.54 -7.41
N VAL A 58 -7.93 19.35 -7.95
CA VAL A 58 -7.01 18.59 -8.84
C VAL A 58 -6.51 19.43 -10.02
N ILE A 59 -7.35 20.33 -10.54
CA ILE A 59 -7.01 21.21 -11.68
C ILE A 59 -5.87 22.19 -11.37
N THR A 60 -5.62 22.51 -10.10
CA THR A 60 -4.56 23.46 -9.71
C THR A 60 -3.21 22.77 -9.44
N TRP A 61 -3.16 21.44 -9.36
CA TRP A 61 -1.97 20.71 -8.91
C TRP A 61 -0.77 20.88 -9.84
N LYS A 62 -0.99 21.06 -11.15
CA LYS A 62 0.08 21.36 -12.12
C LYS A 62 0.81 22.68 -11.88
N ALA A 63 0.21 23.61 -11.12
CA ALA A 63 0.79 24.90 -10.80
C ALA A 63 1.51 24.90 -9.43
N ILE A 64 1.52 23.77 -8.71
CA ILE A 64 2.17 23.65 -7.41
C ILE A 64 3.70 23.73 -7.58
N LYS A 65 4.31 24.59 -6.75
CA LYS A 65 5.76 24.84 -6.77
C LYS A 65 6.53 23.76 -6.01
N ALA A 66 7.80 23.59 -6.35
CA ALA A 66 8.70 22.62 -5.72
C ALA A 66 8.74 22.72 -4.19
N GLU A 67 8.77 23.94 -3.63
CA GLU A 67 8.75 24.19 -2.18
C GLU A 67 7.53 23.55 -1.50
N LYS A 68 6.37 23.62 -2.15
CA LYS A 68 5.13 23.03 -1.64
C LYS A 68 5.12 21.51 -1.83
N CYS A 69 5.71 20.99 -2.90
CA CYS A 69 5.90 19.54 -3.07
C CYS A 69 6.78 18.95 -1.96
N ASP A 70 7.84 19.67 -1.59
CA ASP A 70 8.72 19.28 -0.49
C ASP A 70 7.98 19.27 0.86
N GLN A 71 7.14 20.27 1.14
CA GLN A 71 6.25 20.27 2.32
C GLN A 71 5.26 19.09 2.31
N LEU A 72 4.66 18.79 1.15
CA LEU A 72 3.72 17.66 1.02
C LEU A 72 4.43 16.32 1.28
N LEU A 73 5.67 16.18 0.81
CA LEU A 73 6.49 14.99 1.05
C LEU A 73 6.74 14.79 2.55
N VAL A 74 7.17 15.85 3.25
CA VAL A 74 7.40 15.80 4.70
C VAL A 74 6.12 15.45 5.44
N LYS A 75 5.00 16.15 5.17
CA LYS A 75 3.70 15.85 5.80
C LYS A 75 3.28 14.39 5.61
N ALA A 76 3.44 13.85 4.40
CA ALA A 76 3.12 12.46 4.11
C ALA A 76 3.97 11.48 4.92
N MET A 77 5.28 11.72 5.01
CA MET A 77 6.20 10.89 5.80
C MET A 77 5.89 10.96 7.29
N THR A 78 5.69 12.16 7.83
CA THR A 78 5.33 12.40 9.23
C THR A 78 4.04 11.65 9.59
N GLU A 79 3.04 11.64 8.71
CA GLU A 79 1.81 10.88 8.93
C GLU A 79 2.01 9.37 8.93
N ILE A 80 2.84 8.82 8.02
CA ILE A 80 3.20 7.40 8.01
C ILE A 80 3.94 7.01 9.31
N ILE A 81 4.91 7.83 9.72
CA ILE A 81 5.70 7.61 10.94
C ILE A 81 4.81 7.68 12.18
N THR A 82 3.86 8.62 12.21
CA THR A 82 2.88 8.75 13.30
C THR A 82 2.06 7.49 13.47
N GLN A 83 1.61 6.88 12.36
CA GLN A 83 0.81 5.65 12.41
C GLN A 83 1.61 4.45 12.92
N ALA A 84 2.93 4.42 12.68
CA ALA A 84 3.81 3.35 13.13
C ALA A 84 4.17 3.44 14.62
N ALA A 85 4.02 4.61 15.24
CA ALA A 85 4.32 4.79 16.66
C ALA A 85 3.25 4.18 17.57
N ASP A 86 3.64 3.89 18.81
CA ASP A 86 2.69 3.45 19.84
C ASP A 86 1.65 4.54 20.13
N ILE A 87 0.39 4.14 20.28
CA ILE A 87 -0.74 5.06 20.44
C ILE A 87 -0.76 5.68 21.85
N GLN A 88 -0.27 4.95 22.87
CA GLN A 88 -0.30 5.36 24.26
C GLN A 88 0.98 6.10 24.68
N ASP A 89 2.13 5.69 24.17
CA ASP A 89 3.45 6.30 24.45
C ASP A 89 4.24 6.54 23.15
N PRO A 90 3.89 7.58 22.37
CA PRO A 90 4.49 7.82 21.06
C PRO A 90 5.98 8.16 21.19
N LYS A 91 6.82 7.33 20.55
CA LYS A 91 8.26 7.53 20.45
C LYS A 91 8.73 7.33 19.01
N TYR A 92 9.40 8.32 18.48
CA TYR A 92 9.89 8.36 17.11
C TYR A 92 11.39 8.11 17.07
N SER A 93 11.84 7.29 16.11
CA SER A 93 13.25 6.99 15.88
C SER A 93 13.62 7.31 14.43
N VAL A 94 14.04 8.54 14.19
CA VAL A 94 14.41 9.05 12.87
C VAL A 94 15.80 8.56 12.49
N VAL A 95 15.90 7.83 11.39
CA VAL A 95 17.14 7.29 10.85
C VAL A 95 17.69 8.22 9.79
N HIS A 96 18.95 8.60 9.92
CA HIS A 96 19.62 9.50 8.99
C HIS A 96 21.07 9.06 8.72
N ALA A 97 21.64 9.48 7.59
CA ALA A 97 23.06 9.34 7.34
C ALA A 97 23.84 10.41 8.14
N GLY A 98 25.00 10.05 8.69
CA GLY A 98 25.92 11.00 9.32
C GLY A 98 26.59 11.91 8.29
N ASP A 99 26.76 13.19 8.64
CA ASP A 99 27.43 14.18 7.79
C ASP A 99 28.91 13.79 7.58
N SER A 100 29.18 13.03 6.53
CA SER A 100 30.54 12.65 6.11
C SER A 100 31.08 13.74 5.20
N ASN A 101 31.75 14.74 5.78
CA ASN A 101 32.40 15.84 5.08
C ASN A 101 33.66 15.38 4.29
N GLY A 102 33.51 14.48 3.31
CA GLY A 102 34.66 13.90 2.63
C GLY A 102 34.35 12.97 1.44
N PHE A 103 33.56 13.41 0.47
CA PHE A 103 33.64 12.80 -0.87
C PHE A 103 34.77 13.49 -1.63
N VAL A 104 35.95 12.85 -1.69
CA VAL A 104 37.05 13.29 -2.55
C VAL A 104 36.57 13.14 -3.99
N SER A 105 36.27 14.28 -4.61
CA SER A 105 36.14 14.42 -6.05
C SER A 105 37.48 14.01 -6.67
N GLY A 106 37.54 12.81 -7.24
CA GLY A 106 38.63 12.40 -8.12
C GLY A 106 38.56 13.24 -9.38
N LYS A 107 39.35 14.30 -9.41
CA LYS A 107 39.66 15.05 -10.63
C LYS A 107 40.51 14.17 -11.54
N ASP A 108 40.16 14.21 -12.82
CA ASP A 108 41.04 13.90 -13.94
C ASP A 108 42.42 14.51 -13.74
N ASP A 109 43.47 13.70 -13.92
CA ASP A 109 44.73 14.19 -14.45
C ASP A 109 45.24 13.19 -15.49
N THR A 110 45.12 13.64 -16.73
CA THR A 110 45.91 13.21 -17.87
C THR A 110 47.39 13.20 -17.53
N ASP A 111 48.08 12.08 -17.71
CA ASP A 111 49.37 12.18 -18.38
C ASP A 111 49.79 10.91 -19.12
N SER A 112 50.36 11.16 -20.28
CA SER A 112 50.68 10.19 -21.32
C SER A 112 52.12 9.73 -21.15
N LYS A 113 52.41 8.43 -21.31
CA LYS A 113 53.65 7.97 -22.00
C LYS A 113 53.63 6.47 -22.32
N SER A 114 53.45 6.24 -23.61
CA SER A 114 54.00 5.19 -24.50
C SER A 114 55.08 4.23 -23.94
N THR A 115 54.87 2.93 -24.17
CA THR A 115 55.86 2.06 -24.86
C THR A 115 55.16 0.87 -25.54
N GLU A 116 55.60 0.56 -26.76
CA GLU A 116 54.98 -0.26 -27.80
C GLU A 116 55.29 -1.78 -27.72
N SER A 117 54.35 -2.58 -28.27
CA SER A 117 54.53 -3.77 -29.14
C SER A 117 55.31 -5.00 -28.60
N THR A 118 55.01 -6.28 -28.82
CA THR A 118 54.19 -7.08 -29.76
C THR A 118 54.31 -8.53 -29.21
N VAL A 119 53.35 -9.45 -29.26
CA VAL A 119 53.08 -10.44 -30.33
C VAL A 119 51.95 -11.36 -29.81
N ASN A 120 50.91 -11.56 -30.61
CA ASN A 120 49.96 -12.70 -30.59
C ASN A 120 50.38 -13.67 -31.73
N PRO A 121 50.02 -14.97 -31.79
CA PRO A 121 48.65 -15.46 -31.51
C PRO A 121 48.51 -16.91 -30.95
N ALA A 122 47.35 -17.22 -30.37
CA ALA A 122 46.45 -18.32 -30.80
C ALA A 122 45.34 -18.62 -29.75
N GLN A 123 44.09 -18.59 -30.24
CA GLN A 123 42.93 -19.42 -29.88
C GLN A 123 42.62 -19.72 -28.40
N ASP A 124 41.50 -19.20 -27.89
CA ASP A 124 40.24 -19.97 -27.89
C ASP A 124 39.02 -19.09 -27.54
N ILE A 125 37.92 -19.39 -28.23
CA ILE A 125 36.63 -18.72 -28.14
C ILE A 125 35.77 -19.50 -27.15
N SER A 126 35.54 -18.96 -25.95
CA SER A 126 34.30 -19.05 -25.18
C SER A 126 34.58 -18.78 -23.69
N GLU A 127 34.34 -17.56 -23.21
CA GLU A 127 34.05 -17.25 -21.80
C GLU A 127 33.93 -15.72 -21.64
N GLY A 128 32.75 -15.20 -21.95
CA GLY A 128 32.46 -13.77 -21.79
C GLY A 128 31.08 -13.60 -21.20
N ASN A 129 30.98 -13.63 -19.86
CA ASN A 129 29.96 -12.91 -19.09
C ASN A 129 30.09 -13.04 -17.56
N GLN A 130 30.89 -13.96 -16.99
CA GLN A 130 30.93 -14.15 -15.53
C GLN A 130 31.88 -13.20 -14.76
N PHE A 131 32.81 -12.51 -15.44
CA PHE A 131 33.79 -11.66 -14.76
C PHE A 131 33.26 -10.28 -14.34
N ASN A 132 32.25 -9.73 -15.02
CA ASN A 132 31.71 -8.39 -14.72
C ASN A 132 30.69 -8.40 -13.57
N GLU A 133 29.83 -9.42 -13.48
CA GLU A 133 28.83 -9.54 -12.40
C GLU A 133 29.49 -9.66 -11.02
N THR A 134 30.61 -10.39 -10.94
CA THR A 134 31.32 -10.65 -9.68
C THR A 134 32.01 -9.39 -9.12
N GLN A 135 32.41 -8.45 -9.97
CA GLN A 135 32.99 -7.17 -9.53
C GLN A 135 31.91 -6.13 -9.15
N ALA A 136 30.82 -6.05 -9.93
CA ALA A 136 29.69 -5.17 -9.61
C ALA A 136 29.01 -5.55 -8.28
N ALA A 137 28.83 -6.85 -8.01
CA ALA A 137 28.27 -7.34 -6.75
C ALA A 137 29.17 -7.03 -5.54
N LYS A 138 30.50 -7.11 -5.71
CA LYS A 138 31.47 -6.74 -4.65
C LYS A 138 31.46 -5.25 -4.37
N GLN A 139 31.33 -4.42 -5.41
CA GLN A 139 31.26 -2.96 -5.25
C GLN A 139 29.95 -2.53 -4.58
N ALA A 140 28.80 -3.08 -4.99
CA ALA A 140 27.51 -2.84 -4.35
C ALA A 140 27.48 -3.30 -2.88
N SER A 141 28.12 -4.44 -2.56
CA SER A 141 28.27 -4.92 -1.19
C SER A 141 29.11 -3.97 -0.34
N LEU A 142 30.18 -3.40 -0.89
CA LEU A 142 31.05 -2.45 -0.19
C LEU A 142 30.33 -1.11 0.05
N GLU A 143 29.57 -0.62 -0.92
CA GLU A 143 28.73 0.58 -0.80
C GLU A 143 27.64 0.41 0.27
N SER A 144 27.01 -0.77 0.33
CA SER A 144 26.03 -1.13 1.35
C SER A 144 26.62 -1.11 2.76
N GLU A 145 27.79 -1.71 2.98
CA GLU A 145 28.45 -1.71 4.29
C GLU A 145 28.83 -0.29 4.74
N VAL A 146 29.35 0.52 3.81
CA VAL A 146 29.67 1.92 4.07
C VAL A 146 28.42 2.72 4.44
N PHE A 147 27.34 2.58 3.69
CA PHE A 147 26.07 3.24 3.98
C PHE A 147 25.56 2.90 5.39
N HIS A 148 25.46 1.61 5.73
CA HIS A 148 24.99 1.18 7.05
C HIS A 148 25.88 1.68 8.20
N SER A 149 27.20 1.77 7.98
CA SER A 149 28.13 2.27 9.02
C SER A 149 27.91 3.75 9.38
N GLN A 150 27.33 4.51 8.44
CA GLN A 150 27.06 5.94 8.57
C GLN A 150 25.70 6.24 9.19
N LEU A 151 24.81 5.25 9.33
CA LEU A 151 23.48 5.46 9.88
C LEU A 151 23.53 5.88 11.35
N ARG A 152 22.69 6.84 11.70
CA ARG A 152 22.49 7.38 13.04
C ARG A 152 20.98 7.46 13.31
N ILE A 153 20.63 7.44 14.60
CA ILE A 153 19.25 7.50 15.06
C ILE A 153 19.09 8.71 15.95
N PHE A 154 18.17 9.58 15.58
CA PHE A 154 17.64 10.66 16.40
C PHE A 154 16.31 10.20 17.00
N THR A 155 16.14 10.34 18.32
CA THR A 155 14.90 9.93 19.01
C THR A 155 14.20 11.11 19.64
N THR A 156 12.88 11.18 19.48
CA THR A 156 12.02 12.22 20.07
C THR A 156 10.64 11.63 20.40
N SER A 157 9.89 12.27 21.29
CA SER A 157 8.48 11.99 21.59
C SER A 157 7.53 13.00 20.93
N SER A 158 8.06 14.00 20.23
CA SER A 158 7.29 15.02 19.54
C SER A 158 7.30 14.76 18.04
N ILE A 159 6.11 14.74 17.43
CA ILE A 159 6.00 14.60 15.98
C ILE A 159 6.44 15.89 15.25
N ASP A 160 6.28 17.05 15.90
CA ASP A 160 6.71 18.34 15.36
C ASP A 160 8.23 18.36 15.17
N ASP A 161 9.00 17.76 16.10
CA ASP A 161 10.45 17.65 15.98
C ASP A 161 10.86 16.78 14.77
N VAL A 162 10.05 15.78 14.41
CA VAL A 162 10.28 14.92 13.23
C VAL A 162 9.99 15.70 11.94
N GLU A 163 8.90 16.48 11.93
CA GLU A 163 8.55 17.36 10.81
C GLU A 163 9.62 18.43 10.59
N ASP A 164 10.09 19.08 11.65
CA ASP A 164 11.18 20.06 11.60
C ASP A 164 12.48 19.41 11.08
N PHE A 165 12.84 18.22 11.58
CA PHE A 165 14.04 17.50 11.15
C PHE A 165 14.02 17.22 9.63
N PHE A 166 12.92 16.70 9.10
CA PHE A 166 12.82 16.42 7.67
C PHE A 166 12.66 17.67 6.82
N THR A 167 12.05 18.73 7.34
CA THR A 167 11.95 20.02 6.66
C THR A 167 13.32 20.66 6.48
N GLU A 168 14.13 20.69 7.54
CA GLU A 168 15.50 21.23 7.51
C GLU A 168 16.43 20.40 6.64
N ARG A 169 16.21 19.08 6.56
CA ARG A 169 17.09 18.13 5.85
C ARG A 169 16.42 17.44 4.66
N ILE A 170 15.48 18.11 3.99
CA ILE A 170 14.72 17.54 2.87
C ILE A 170 15.62 17.03 1.73
N GLY A 171 16.80 17.63 1.55
CA GLY A 171 17.81 17.16 0.59
C GLY A 171 18.18 15.70 0.80
N MET A 172 18.30 15.25 2.05
CA MET A 172 18.63 13.87 2.40
C MET A 172 17.61 12.86 1.86
N LEU A 173 16.33 13.22 1.83
CA LEU A 173 15.25 12.37 1.32
C LEU A 173 15.23 12.32 -0.22
N LYS A 174 15.73 13.38 -0.85
CA LYS A 174 15.81 13.54 -2.32
C LYS A 174 17.14 13.04 -2.89
N ASP A 175 18.09 12.73 -2.02
CA ASP A 175 19.38 12.12 -2.34
C ASP A 175 19.34 10.59 -2.25
N GLN A 176 20.46 9.97 -2.58
CA GLN A 176 20.65 8.52 -2.56
C GLN A 176 20.20 7.92 -1.22
N TYR A 177 19.46 6.81 -1.28
CA TYR A 177 18.89 6.11 -0.12
C TYR A 177 17.79 6.82 0.67
N GLY A 178 17.28 7.98 0.24
CA GLY A 178 16.18 8.68 0.93
C GLY A 178 14.94 7.81 1.20
N ILE A 179 14.58 6.92 0.27
CA ILE A 179 13.48 5.94 0.44
C ILE A 179 13.80 4.95 1.56
N LEU A 180 15.05 4.49 1.64
CA LEU A 180 15.51 3.52 2.63
C LEU A 180 15.61 4.14 4.03
N LEU A 181 16.00 5.42 4.11
CA LEU A 181 16.02 6.19 5.36
C LEU A 181 14.61 6.34 5.94
N LEU A 182 13.61 6.61 5.09
CA LEU A 182 12.21 6.62 5.53
C LEU A 182 11.79 5.23 6.04
N LEU A 183 12.09 4.17 5.26
CA LEU A 183 11.75 2.81 5.65
C LEU A 183 12.33 2.44 7.01
N TYR A 184 13.62 2.69 7.23
CA TYR A 184 14.26 2.45 8.52
C TYR A 184 13.69 3.32 9.63
N THR A 185 13.33 4.57 9.34
CA THR A 185 12.66 5.45 10.32
C THR A 185 11.32 4.85 10.78
N VAL A 186 10.49 4.38 9.85
CA VAL A 186 9.20 3.74 10.16
C VAL A 186 9.41 2.46 10.97
N MET A 187 10.35 1.60 10.54
CA MET A 187 10.64 0.34 11.22
C MET A 187 11.24 0.53 12.62
N CYS A 188 12.15 1.49 12.80
CA CYS A 188 12.73 1.82 14.10
C CYS A 188 11.70 2.47 15.04
N THR A 189 10.79 3.27 14.50
CA THR A 189 9.68 3.87 15.25
C THR A 189 8.70 2.80 15.75
N LYS A 190 8.30 1.86 14.89
CA LYS A 190 7.45 0.72 15.29
C LYS A 190 8.15 -0.25 16.24
N GLY A 191 9.45 -0.48 16.00
CA GLY A 191 10.26 -1.43 16.73
C GLY A 191 10.22 -2.84 16.13
N VAL A 192 11.40 -3.45 15.97
CA VAL A 192 11.57 -4.77 15.33
C VAL A 192 10.80 -5.87 16.08
N SER A 193 10.76 -5.81 17.41
CA SER A 193 10.03 -6.82 18.21
C SER A 193 8.54 -6.81 17.90
N GLU A 194 7.95 -5.62 17.73
CA GLU A 194 6.52 -5.49 17.45
C GLU A 194 6.21 -5.92 16.02
N ILE A 195 7.05 -5.53 15.06
CA ILE A 195 6.96 -6.01 13.67
C ILE A 195 6.97 -7.53 13.62
N CYS A 196 7.96 -8.18 14.25
CA CYS A 196 8.04 -9.64 14.28
C CYS A 196 6.86 -10.31 15.01
N PHE A 197 6.23 -9.62 15.97
CA PHE A 197 5.05 -10.12 16.67
C PHE A 197 3.78 -10.00 15.83
N GLU A 198 3.67 -8.97 14.99
CA GLU A 198 2.52 -8.74 14.10
C GLU A 198 2.57 -9.60 12.83
N MET A 199 3.77 -9.92 12.33
CA MET A 199 3.95 -10.76 11.15
C MET A 199 3.52 -12.21 11.40
N SER A 200 2.88 -12.82 10.40
CA SER A 200 2.46 -14.23 10.49
C SER A 200 3.66 -15.19 10.45
N ASP A 201 4.63 -14.89 9.58
CA ASP A 201 5.92 -15.57 9.54
C ASP A 201 7.04 -14.53 9.62
N PRO A 202 7.72 -14.37 10.78
CA PRO A 202 8.80 -13.40 10.94
C PRO A 202 10.08 -13.76 10.18
N THR A 203 10.13 -14.94 9.54
CA THR A 203 11.25 -15.33 8.67
C THR A 203 11.08 -14.83 7.24
N GLU A 204 9.87 -14.43 6.85
CA GLU A 204 9.59 -13.85 5.54
C GLU A 204 10.27 -12.46 5.41
N PRO A 205 11.00 -12.21 4.32
CA PRO A 205 11.61 -10.90 4.12
C PRO A 205 10.55 -9.84 3.82
N MET A 206 10.68 -8.64 4.42
CA MET A 206 9.77 -7.52 4.13
C MET A 206 9.94 -6.95 2.72
N ILE A 207 11.10 -7.18 2.09
CA ILE A 207 11.40 -6.83 0.71
C ILE A 207 11.96 -8.08 0.04
N ASP A 208 11.32 -8.50 -1.04
CA ASP A 208 11.70 -9.68 -1.81
C ASP A 208 13.15 -9.58 -2.28
N SER A 209 13.93 -10.63 -2.02
CA SER A 209 15.37 -10.65 -2.27
C SER A 209 15.77 -10.85 -3.74
N THR A 210 14.81 -11.00 -4.65
CA THR A 210 15.08 -11.21 -6.08
C THR A 210 14.57 -10.06 -6.93
N TYR A 211 13.42 -9.48 -6.55
CA TYR A 211 12.74 -8.48 -7.35
C TYR A 211 12.54 -7.14 -6.64
N GLY A 212 12.80 -7.06 -5.33
CA GLY A 212 12.68 -5.81 -4.55
C GLY A 212 11.23 -5.40 -4.23
N TYR A 213 10.26 -6.29 -4.43
CA TYR A 213 8.86 -6.03 -4.10
C TYR A 213 8.64 -6.04 -2.59
N GLY A 214 7.84 -5.11 -2.07
CA GLY A 214 7.49 -5.12 -0.65
C GLY A 214 6.47 -6.22 -0.34
N SER A 215 6.65 -6.93 0.78
CA SER A 215 5.67 -7.91 1.26
C SER A 215 4.37 -7.22 1.69
N GLN A 216 3.28 -7.98 1.82
CA GLN A 216 2.01 -7.44 2.31
C GLN A 216 2.16 -6.83 3.71
N SER A 217 3.00 -7.41 4.57
CA SER A 217 3.32 -6.84 5.89
C SER A 217 3.97 -5.47 5.79
N LEU A 218 4.86 -5.26 4.81
CA LEU A 218 5.46 -3.95 4.57
C LEU A 218 4.43 -2.94 4.04
N ILE A 219 3.59 -3.36 3.08
CA ILE A 219 2.53 -2.50 2.52
C ILE A 219 1.59 -2.06 3.66
N ASN A 220 1.12 -2.99 4.48
CA ASN A 220 0.24 -2.70 5.61
C ASN A 220 0.94 -1.82 6.66
N LEU A 221 2.22 -2.03 6.96
CA LEU A 221 2.96 -1.17 7.88
C LEU A 221 2.98 0.28 7.38
N MET A 222 3.27 0.48 6.09
CA MET A 222 3.34 1.81 5.48
C MET A 222 1.97 2.50 5.37
N LEU A 223 0.88 1.73 5.21
CA LEU A 223 -0.47 2.29 5.07
C LEU A 223 -1.24 2.45 6.37
N THR A 224 -0.95 1.62 7.37
CA THR A 224 -1.80 1.45 8.57
C THR A 224 -1.02 1.54 9.89
N GLY A 225 0.31 1.45 9.84
CA GLY A 225 1.16 1.34 11.04
C GLY A 225 1.22 -0.06 11.65
N ARG A 226 0.54 -1.06 11.07
CA ARG A 226 0.59 -2.47 11.50
C ARG A 226 1.23 -3.37 10.44
N ALA A 227 2.22 -4.16 10.84
CA ALA A 227 2.96 -5.08 9.99
C ALA A 227 2.29 -6.47 9.84
N VAL A 228 0.95 -6.49 9.78
CA VAL A 228 0.18 -7.73 9.60
C VAL A 228 0.23 -8.20 8.15
N SER A 229 0.25 -9.52 7.92
CA SER A 229 0.34 -10.10 6.57
C SER A 229 -0.99 -10.12 5.80
N HIS A 230 -2.11 -9.86 6.49
CA HIS A 230 -3.45 -10.04 5.95
C HIS A 230 -4.19 -8.72 5.72
N VAL A 231 -5.17 -8.74 4.82
CA VAL A 231 -5.91 -7.55 4.36
C VAL A 231 -7.39 -7.58 4.72
N TRP A 232 -7.84 -8.55 5.51
CA TRP A 232 -9.20 -8.61 6.05
C TRP A 232 -9.34 -7.84 7.36
N ASP A 233 -10.57 -7.60 7.77
CA ASP A 233 -10.89 -6.90 9.01
C ASP A 233 -10.74 -7.83 10.23
N HIS A 234 -10.15 -7.28 11.28
CA HIS A 234 -9.92 -7.88 12.59
C HIS A 234 -9.09 -9.17 12.58
N ASP A 235 -8.70 -9.58 13.79
CA ASP A 235 -8.02 -10.86 13.97
C ASP A 235 -9.03 -12.01 13.84
N GLN A 236 -8.60 -13.09 13.18
CA GLN A 236 -9.38 -14.31 13.01
C GLN A 236 -8.73 -15.43 13.82
N ASP A 237 -9.56 -16.28 14.44
CA ASP A 237 -9.11 -17.49 15.12
C ASP A 237 -9.58 -18.71 14.31
N ILE A 238 -8.63 -19.39 13.68
CA ILE A 238 -8.89 -20.58 12.86
C ILE A 238 -8.30 -21.79 13.58
N SER A 239 -9.15 -22.56 14.25
CA SER A 239 -8.75 -23.77 14.97
C SER A 239 -7.63 -23.55 16.01
N GLY A 240 -7.63 -22.40 16.69
CA GLY A 240 -6.62 -22.01 17.67
C GLY A 240 -5.42 -21.27 17.08
N LEU A 241 -5.35 -21.12 15.75
CA LEU A 241 -4.38 -20.27 15.07
C LEU A 241 -4.94 -18.84 14.97
N LYS A 242 -4.32 -17.91 15.70
CA LYS A 242 -4.66 -16.48 15.63
C LYS A 242 -3.96 -15.82 14.45
N LEU A 243 -4.74 -15.50 13.42
CA LEU A 243 -4.29 -14.74 12.25
C LEU A 243 -4.68 -13.28 12.41
N ARG A 244 -3.71 -12.38 12.34
CA ARG A 244 -3.96 -10.95 12.56
C ARG A 244 -4.42 -10.26 11.30
N GLY A 245 -5.48 -9.48 11.39
CA GLY A 245 -5.99 -8.65 10.30
C GLY A 245 -5.84 -7.16 10.61
N ILE A 246 -6.53 -6.32 9.83
CA ILE A 246 -6.58 -4.87 10.02
C ILE A 246 -7.54 -4.53 11.15
N ASP A 247 -7.14 -3.73 12.12
CA ASP A 247 -7.89 -3.49 13.36
C ASP A 247 -8.90 -2.34 13.27
N LYS A 248 -8.75 -1.43 12.31
CA LYS A 248 -9.61 -0.25 12.15
C LYS A 248 -9.64 0.25 10.70
N GLN A 249 -10.67 1.05 10.38
CA GLN A 249 -10.73 1.82 9.14
C GLN A 249 -9.53 2.76 9.03
N ASN A 250 -8.79 2.67 7.92
CA ASN A 250 -7.56 3.45 7.71
C ASN A 250 -7.78 4.72 6.89
N THR A 251 -6.80 5.61 6.90
CA THR A 251 -6.82 6.86 6.14
C THR A 251 -6.77 6.62 4.64
N VAL A 252 -5.92 5.69 4.22
CA VAL A 252 -5.73 5.26 2.84
C VAL A 252 -6.15 3.80 2.75
N GLY A 253 -6.84 3.46 1.67
CA GLY A 253 -7.32 2.11 1.40
C GLY A 253 -6.32 1.28 0.62
N PHE A 254 -6.66 0.01 0.45
CA PHE A 254 -5.91 -0.92 -0.37
C PHE A 254 -6.89 -1.79 -1.15
N LEU A 255 -6.60 -2.05 -2.42
CA LEU A 255 -7.30 -3.01 -3.27
C LEU A 255 -6.24 -3.83 -4.01
N THR A 256 -6.52 -5.09 -4.34
CA THR A 256 -5.53 -5.94 -5.01
C THR A 256 -6.17 -6.86 -6.03
N LEU A 257 -5.44 -7.12 -7.13
CA LEU A 257 -5.82 -8.10 -8.14
C LEU A 257 -5.90 -9.51 -7.55
N LEU A 258 -5.13 -9.77 -6.48
CA LEU A 258 -5.14 -11.05 -5.78
C LEU A 258 -6.52 -11.39 -5.18
N GLU A 259 -7.35 -10.39 -4.89
CA GLU A 259 -8.73 -10.62 -4.44
C GLU A 259 -9.62 -11.17 -5.57
N HIS A 260 -9.51 -10.59 -6.77
CA HIS A 260 -10.20 -11.11 -7.96
C HIS A 260 -9.80 -12.57 -8.24
N LEU A 261 -8.51 -12.86 -8.10
CA LEU A 261 -7.92 -14.19 -8.28
C LEU A 261 -8.20 -15.15 -7.10
N ARG A 262 -8.96 -14.73 -6.09
CA ARG A 262 -9.38 -15.52 -4.92
C ARG A 262 -8.23 -15.97 -4.00
N TYR A 263 -7.09 -15.28 -4.03
CA TYR A 263 -5.99 -15.52 -3.10
C TYR A 263 -6.19 -14.86 -1.74
N CYS A 264 -6.99 -13.79 -1.68
CA CYS A 264 -7.34 -13.11 -0.43
C CYS A 264 -8.74 -12.47 -0.52
N GLU A 265 -9.29 -12.04 0.62
CA GLU A 265 -10.46 -11.17 0.70
C GLU A 265 -10.03 -9.86 1.39
N VAL A 266 -10.23 -8.73 0.70
CA VAL A 266 -9.89 -7.43 1.26
C VAL A 266 -11.06 -6.94 2.10
N GLY A 267 -10.79 -6.61 3.35
CA GLY A 267 -11.77 -6.16 4.33
C GLY A 267 -12.30 -4.75 4.07
N THR A 268 -13.42 -4.44 4.71
CA THR A 268 -14.10 -3.14 4.60
C THR A 268 -13.20 -1.99 5.06
N PHE A 269 -12.31 -2.21 6.04
CA PHE A 269 -11.42 -1.17 6.55
C PHE A 269 -10.40 -0.66 5.53
N LEU A 270 -10.05 -1.50 4.54
CA LEU A 270 -9.18 -1.13 3.42
C LEU A 270 -9.97 -0.80 2.15
N LYS A 271 -11.15 -1.42 1.94
CA LYS A 271 -12.02 -1.07 0.80
C LYS A 271 -12.70 0.28 0.97
N SER A 272 -13.05 0.66 2.18
CA SER A 272 -13.72 1.92 2.51
C SER A 272 -12.86 2.68 3.52
N PRO A 273 -11.71 3.25 3.10
CA PRO A 273 -10.88 4.11 3.96
C PRO A 273 -11.60 5.42 4.33
N SER A 274 -11.01 6.30 5.15
CA SER A 274 -11.63 7.59 5.49
C SER A 274 -11.45 8.68 4.42
N HIS A 275 -10.52 8.48 3.47
CA HIS A 275 -10.32 9.36 2.31
C HIS A 275 -10.40 8.52 1.03
N PRO A 276 -10.97 9.03 -0.06
CA PRO A 276 -11.20 8.28 -1.30
C PRO A 276 -9.90 8.06 -2.08
N ILE A 277 -8.97 7.31 -1.50
CA ILE A 277 -7.62 7.02 -1.99
C ILE A 277 -7.33 5.56 -1.67
N TRP A 278 -6.89 4.81 -2.67
CA TRP A 278 -6.57 3.39 -2.56
C TRP A 278 -5.23 3.12 -3.23
N VAL A 279 -4.32 2.46 -2.51
CA VAL A 279 -3.21 1.78 -3.17
C VAL A 279 -3.75 0.54 -3.86
N LEU A 280 -3.45 0.38 -5.15
CA LEU A 280 -3.83 -0.78 -5.93
C LEU A 280 -2.62 -1.71 -6.09
N GLY A 281 -2.76 -2.97 -5.69
CA GLY A 281 -1.74 -4.00 -5.87
C GLY A 281 -2.00 -4.91 -7.06
N SER A 282 -0.97 -5.13 -7.86
CA SER A 282 -0.92 -6.20 -8.87
C SER A 282 -0.07 -7.38 -8.34
N ASP A 283 0.40 -8.22 -9.25
CA ASP A 283 1.38 -9.27 -8.97
C ASP A 283 2.78 -8.73 -8.63
N THR A 284 3.14 -7.56 -9.17
CA THR A 284 4.54 -7.09 -9.20
C THR A 284 4.69 -5.61 -8.89
N HIS A 285 3.60 -4.84 -8.80
CA HIS A 285 3.68 -3.39 -8.67
C HIS A 285 2.51 -2.79 -7.88
N LEU A 286 2.71 -1.58 -7.39
CA LEU A 286 1.71 -0.81 -6.69
C LEU A 286 1.46 0.52 -7.38
N THR A 287 0.19 0.84 -7.57
CA THR A 287 -0.27 2.11 -8.13
C THR A 287 -1.24 2.78 -7.15
N VAL A 288 -1.68 4.00 -7.43
CA VAL A 288 -2.63 4.70 -6.55
C VAL A 288 -3.84 5.15 -7.35
N LEU A 289 -5.02 4.88 -6.83
CA LEU A 289 -6.31 5.37 -7.32
C LEU A 289 -6.87 6.37 -6.33
N PHE A 290 -7.49 7.45 -6.79
CA PHE A 290 -8.19 8.37 -5.92
C PHE A 290 -9.40 9.02 -6.59
N SER A 291 -10.24 9.66 -5.80
CA SER A 291 -11.37 10.47 -6.26
C SER A 291 -11.49 11.76 -5.46
N THR A 292 -12.22 12.74 -5.99
CA THR A 292 -12.69 13.89 -5.21
C THR A 292 -14.02 13.62 -4.52
N GLU A 293 -14.69 12.51 -4.85
CA GLU A 293 -16.00 12.13 -4.32
C GLU A 293 -15.86 11.42 -2.97
N LYS A 294 -16.15 12.15 -1.88
CA LYS A 294 -16.07 11.62 -0.52
C LYS A 294 -17.14 10.57 -0.22
N ARG A 295 -18.25 10.54 -0.96
CA ARG A 295 -19.29 9.52 -0.78
C ARG A 295 -18.88 8.10 -1.20
N LEU A 296 -17.75 7.96 -1.90
CA LEU A 296 -17.15 6.65 -2.20
C LEU A 296 -16.56 5.95 -0.97
N VAL A 297 -16.40 6.72 0.10
CA VAL A 297 -15.79 6.33 1.36
C VAL A 297 -16.67 6.75 2.52
N SER A 298 -17.69 5.93 2.82
CA SER A 298 -18.45 6.06 4.06
C SER A 298 -17.83 5.16 5.14
N PRO A 299 -17.99 5.51 6.42
CA PRO A 299 -17.87 4.54 7.50
C PRO A 299 -18.73 3.30 7.21
N GLU A 300 -18.37 2.16 7.80
CA GLU A 300 -19.18 0.94 7.74
C GLU A 300 -20.63 1.28 8.11
N THR A 301 -21.55 1.05 7.18
CA THR A 301 -22.98 1.23 7.43
C THR A 301 -23.50 0.15 8.37
N PRO A 302 -24.59 0.40 9.12
CA PRO A 302 -25.21 -0.65 9.93
C PRO A 302 -25.51 -1.93 9.13
N SER A 303 -25.89 -1.80 7.85
CA SER A 303 -26.10 -2.97 6.97
C SER A 303 -24.83 -3.72 6.62
N GLU A 304 -23.71 -3.04 6.37
CA GLU A 304 -22.43 -3.68 6.09
C GLU A 304 -21.93 -4.43 7.35
N GLN A 305 -22.04 -3.79 8.52
CA GLN A 305 -21.76 -4.41 9.80
C GLN A 305 -22.64 -5.65 10.03
N ALA A 306 -23.93 -5.56 9.70
CA ALA A 306 -24.87 -6.67 9.77
C ALA A 306 -24.48 -7.85 8.88
N ARG A 307 -24.11 -7.60 7.62
CA ARG A 307 -23.62 -8.64 6.71
C ARG A 307 -22.36 -9.31 7.24
N ARG A 308 -21.42 -8.54 7.80
CA ARG A 308 -20.15 -9.06 8.35
C ARG A 308 -20.38 -9.93 9.58
N ILE A 309 -21.18 -9.45 10.53
CA ILE A 309 -21.52 -10.22 11.73
C ILE A 309 -22.29 -11.48 11.32
N PHE A 310 -23.29 -11.38 10.44
CA PHE A 310 -24.03 -12.54 9.96
C PHE A 310 -23.11 -13.59 9.34
N LYS A 311 -22.16 -13.18 8.47
CA LYS A 311 -21.17 -14.07 7.86
C LYS A 311 -20.28 -14.80 8.87
N ARG A 312 -20.00 -14.18 10.03
CA ARG A 312 -19.23 -14.83 11.10
C ARG A 312 -19.92 -16.07 11.67
N PHE A 313 -21.25 -16.13 11.57
CA PHE A 313 -22.07 -17.28 11.95
C PHE A 313 -22.36 -18.24 10.78
N ASP A 314 -21.84 -17.93 9.58
CA ASP A 314 -21.90 -18.75 8.37
C ASP A 314 -20.47 -19.16 7.95
N PRO A 315 -19.85 -20.11 8.67
CA PRO A 315 -18.46 -20.51 8.42
C PRO A 315 -18.27 -21.16 7.04
N GLU A 316 -19.34 -21.60 6.40
CA GLU A 316 -19.32 -22.21 5.07
C GLU A 316 -19.54 -21.20 3.94
N GLY A 317 -19.90 -19.95 4.26
CA GLY A 317 -20.09 -18.86 3.28
C GLY A 317 -21.29 -19.07 2.35
N ASN A 318 -22.29 -19.84 2.77
CA ASN A 318 -23.46 -20.17 1.95
C ASN A 318 -24.53 -19.06 1.90
N ASN A 319 -24.29 -17.94 2.58
CA ASN A 319 -25.22 -16.84 2.82
C ASN A 319 -26.47 -17.24 3.62
N PHE A 320 -26.33 -18.19 4.55
CA PHE A 320 -27.36 -18.55 5.51
C PHE A 320 -26.77 -18.98 6.85
N ILE A 321 -27.55 -18.85 7.92
CA ILE A 321 -27.20 -19.35 9.27
C ILE A 321 -28.28 -20.31 9.76
N ALA A 322 -27.93 -21.15 10.72
CA ALA A 322 -28.93 -21.95 11.44
C ALA A 322 -29.86 -21.04 12.25
N ALA A 323 -31.17 -21.30 12.23
CA ALA A 323 -32.19 -20.43 12.82
C ALA A 323 -32.06 -20.28 14.36
N ASN A 324 -31.37 -21.22 15.03
CA ASN A 324 -31.05 -21.13 16.45
C ASN A 324 -30.00 -20.06 16.77
N LEU A 325 -29.13 -19.70 15.81
CA LEU A 325 -28.08 -18.68 15.98
C LEU A 325 -28.60 -17.24 15.86
N LEU A 326 -29.87 -17.03 15.48
CA LEU A 326 -30.45 -15.70 15.30
C LEU A 326 -30.31 -14.81 16.54
N GLN A 327 -30.45 -15.39 17.74
CA GLN A 327 -30.34 -14.64 18.99
C GLN A 327 -28.95 -14.06 19.17
N ASP A 328 -27.92 -14.87 18.92
CA ASP A 328 -26.52 -14.47 19.08
C ASP A 328 -26.14 -13.40 18.06
N VAL A 329 -26.62 -13.53 16.82
CA VAL A 329 -26.43 -12.52 15.75
C VAL A 329 -27.06 -11.18 16.14
N LEU A 330 -28.30 -11.18 16.63
CA LEU A 330 -28.98 -9.94 17.04
C LEU A 330 -28.29 -9.30 18.25
N ALA A 331 -27.84 -10.11 19.22
CA ALA A 331 -27.11 -9.62 20.38
C ALA A 331 -25.76 -8.99 19.99
N GLU A 332 -25.00 -9.63 19.09
CA GLU A 332 -23.73 -9.09 18.60
C GLU A 332 -23.93 -7.81 17.78
N LEU A 333 -25.06 -7.68 17.07
CA LEU A 333 -25.43 -6.45 16.36
C LEU A 333 -25.96 -5.33 17.26
N GLY A 334 -26.16 -5.58 18.55
CA GLY A 334 -26.82 -4.62 19.45
C GLY A 334 -28.30 -4.39 19.13
N LEU A 335 -28.93 -5.32 18.40
CA LEU A 335 -30.37 -5.34 18.13
C LEU A 335 -31.12 -6.00 19.29
N VAL A 336 -32.45 -5.87 19.30
CA VAL A 336 -33.30 -6.51 20.32
C VAL A 336 -33.17 -8.04 20.23
N ALA A 337 -32.65 -8.65 21.30
CA ALA A 337 -32.33 -10.09 21.37
C ALA A 337 -33.07 -10.83 22.50
N ASP A 338 -34.19 -10.27 22.98
CA ASP A 338 -35.06 -10.92 23.97
C ASP A 338 -35.71 -12.19 23.39
N ALA A 339 -35.76 -13.26 24.18
CA ALA A 339 -36.19 -14.57 23.72
C ALA A 339 -37.58 -14.56 23.03
N GLU A 340 -38.53 -13.79 23.55
CA GLU A 340 -39.87 -13.65 22.95
C GLU A 340 -39.83 -12.98 21.58
N TYR A 341 -39.05 -11.89 21.44
CA TYR A 341 -38.89 -11.17 20.18
C TYR A 341 -38.17 -12.02 19.14
N VAL A 342 -37.09 -12.70 19.55
CA VAL A 342 -36.32 -13.59 18.67
C VAL A 342 -37.20 -14.73 18.17
N ASP A 343 -38.07 -15.30 19.01
CA ASP A 343 -38.93 -16.40 18.59
C ASP A 343 -40.00 -15.96 17.58
N ILE A 344 -40.47 -14.69 17.66
CA ILE A 344 -41.32 -14.07 16.65
C ILE A 344 -40.55 -13.88 15.34
N MET A 345 -39.35 -13.29 15.40
CA MET A 345 -38.54 -13.03 14.21
C MET A 345 -38.05 -14.31 13.55
N ARG A 346 -37.72 -15.35 14.32
CA ARG A 346 -37.37 -16.67 13.80
C ARG A 346 -38.52 -17.25 12.98
N LYS A 347 -39.75 -17.21 13.50
CA LYS A 347 -40.94 -17.68 12.76
C LYS A 347 -41.23 -16.86 11.50
N LYS A 348 -40.87 -15.58 11.50
CA LYS A 348 -41.02 -14.69 10.34
C LYS A 348 -39.98 -14.98 9.25
N LEU A 349 -38.72 -15.13 9.65
CA LEU A 349 -37.58 -15.32 8.73
C LEU A 349 -37.44 -16.75 8.23
N ASP A 350 -37.88 -17.74 9.02
CA ASP A 350 -37.93 -19.17 8.68
C ASP A 350 -39.39 -19.66 8.67
N GLY A 351 -40.23 -18.98 7.86
CA GLY A 351 -41.66 -19.29 7.78
C GLY A 351 -41.99 -20.69 7.23
N GLU A 352 -41.05 -21.30 6.50
CA GLU A 352 -41.16 -22.67 5.99
C GLU A 352 -40.60 -23.72 6.96
N ASN A 353 -40.05 -23.29 8.11
CA ASN A 353 -39.49 -24.13 9.16
C ASN A 353 -38.41 -25.10 8.64
N LEU A 354 -37.53 -24.57 7.78
CA LEU A 354 -36.37 -25.24 7.20
C LEU A 354 -35.19 -25.29 8.18
N GLY A 355 -35.25 -24.53 9.27
CA GLY A 355 -34.19 -24.43 10.27
C GLY A 355 -33.06 -23.49 9.88
N ILE A 356 -33.24 -22.68 8.83
CA ILE A 356 -32.23 -21.77 8.29
C ILE A 356 -32.80 -20.36 8.10
N ILE A 357 -31.93 -19.35 8.21
CA ILE A 357 -32.25 -17.96 7.92
C ILE A 357 -31.31 -17.49 6.81
N LEU A 358 -31.87 -16.97 5.73
CA LEU A 358 -31.09 -16.43 4.61
C LEU A 358 -30.61 -15.02 4.92
N LEU A 359 -29.39 -14.70 4.49
CA LEU A 359 -28.83 -13.34 4.61
C LEU A 359 -29.75 -12.31 3.96
N ALA A 360 -30.29 -12.60 2.76
CA ALA A 360 -31.17 -11.68 2.05
C ALA A 360 -32.42 -11.33 2.90
N SER A 361 -33.14 -12.34 3.39
CA SER A 361 -34.33 -12.16 4.22
C SER A 361 -34.02 -11.41 5.53
N PHE A 362 -32.87 -11.69 6.14
CA PHE A 362 -32.42 -10.99 7.33
C PHE A 362 -32.17 -9.49 7.05
N MET A 363 -31.47 -9.18 5.96
CA MET A 363 -31.16 -7.80 5.59
C MET A 363 -32.42 -7.01 5.24
N ASP A 364 -33.37 -7.60 4.51
CA ASP A 364 -34.62 -6.95 4.14
C ASP A 364 -35.49 -6.64 5.36
N GLU A 365 -35.44 -7.47 6.40
CA GLU A 365 -36.23 -7.27 7.62
C GLU A 365 -35.65 -6.21 8.56
N PHE A 366 -34.33 -6.25 8.80
CA PHE A 366 -33.70 -5.38 9.80
C PHE A 366 -33.09 -4.10 9.21
N PHE A 367 -32.84 -4.08 7.89
CA PHE A 367 -32.18 -2.97 7.21
C PHE A 367 -32.82 -2.62 5.84
N PRO A 368 -34.14 -2.35 5.76
CA PRO A 368 -34.88 -2.17 4.50
C PRO A 368 -34.60 -0.85 3.75
N GLU A 369 -34.14 0.20 4.42
CA GLU A 369 -34.17 1.58 3.90
C GLU A 369 -32.80 2.24 3.73
N GLU A 370 -31.70 1.49 3.73
CA GLU A 370 -30.38 2.14 3.54
C GLU A 370 -30.22 2.66 2.09
N PRO A 371 -30.16 3.99 1.89
CA PRO A 371 -29.99 4.53 0.55
C PRO A 371 -28.56 4.24 0.08
N CYS A 372 -28.39 3.91 -1.20
CA CYS A 372 -27.07 3.79 -1.80
C CYS A 372 -26.33 5.14 -1.68
N MET A 373 -25.36 5.22 -0.78
CA MET A 373 -24.58 6.43 -0.54
C MET A 373 -23.60 6.72 -1.69
N CYS A 374 -23.20 5.67 -2.41
CA CYS A 374 -22.31 5.77 -3.55
C CYS A 374 -23.07 6.35 -4.77
N PRO A 375 -22.58 7.42 -5.40
CA PRO A 375 -23.21 7.95 -6.61
C PRO A 375 -23.07 6.99 -7.79
N ASP A 376 -24.05 7.03 -8.70
CA ASP A 376 -24.05 6.23 -9.94
C ASP A 376 -22.95 6.65 -10.91
N MET A 377 -22.51 7.91 -10.82
CA MET A 377 -21.42 8.46 -11.64
C MET A 377 -20.43 9.20 -10.77
N PHE A 378 -19.15 8.95 -11.00
CA PHE A 378 -18.07 9.65 -10.30
C PHE A 378 -16.79 9.67 -11.14
N VAL A 379 -15.83 10.50 -10.72
CA VAL A 379 -14.53 10.61 -11.37
C VAL A 379 -13.50 9.86 -10.55
N LEU A 380 -12.68 9.06 -11.22
CA LEU A 380 -11.48 8.45 -10.67
C LEU A 380 -10.26 9.07 -11.31
N TYR A 381 -9.16 9.07 -10.57
CA TYR A 381 -7.85 9.43 -11.04
C TYR A 381 -6.89 8.29 -10.70
N HIS A 382 -6.01 7.97 -11.63
CA HIS A 382 -4.99 6.93 -11.46
C HIS A 382 -3.59 7.52 -11.56
N TYR A 383 -2.71 7.05 -10.69
CA TYR A 383 -1.29 7.35 -10.64
C TYR A 383 -0.49 6.04 -10.75
N ASN A 384 0.50 6.02 -11.64
CA ASN A 384 1.52 4.97 -11.67
C ASN A 384 2.91 5.63 -11.66
N GLY A 385 3.73 5.32 -10.64
CA GLY A 385 5.07 5.87 -10.50
C GLY A 385 6.09 5.32 -11.50
N LEU A 386 5.84 4.18 -12.13
CA LEU A 386 6.76 3.57 -13.10
C LEU A 386 6.65 4.25 -14.46
N GLN A 387 7.70 4.97 -14.86
CA GLN A 387 7.70 5.73 -16.12
C GLN A 387 7.32 4.85 -17.32
N ARG A 388 7.96 3.69 -17.49
CA ARG A 388 7.73 2.75 -18.60
C ARG A 388 6.29 2.24 -18.74
N SER A 389 5.54 2.33 -17.65
CA SER A 389 4.16 1.86 -17.55
C SER A 389 3.14 2.94 -17.88
N ASN A 390 3.60 4.17 -18.11
CA ASN A 390 2.76 5.30 -18.49
C ASN A 390 2.90 5.63 -19.99
N PRO A 391 1.86 6.19 -20.62
CA PRO A 391 1.96 6.72 -21.98
C PRO A 391 3.13 7.71 -22.12
N GLU A 392 3.87 7.57 -23.23
CA GLU A 392 5.05 8.41 -23.54
C GLU A 392 6.19 8.34 -22.49
N ASN A 393 6.18 7.35 -21.59
CA ASN A 393 7.11 7.24 -20.47
C ASN A 393 7.06 8.41 -19.46
N ARG A 394 5.88 9.04 -19.31
CA ARG A 394 5.69 10.22 -18.46
C ARG A 394 4.74 9.92 -17.31
N VAL A 395 5.21 10.07 -16.07
CA VAL A 395 4.35 9.92 -14.89
C VAL A 395 3.41 11.11 -14.80
N LYS A 396 2.11 10.84 -14.97
CA LYS A 396 1.00 11.79 -14.95
C LYS A 396 -0.21 11.15 -14.26
N TYR A 397 -1.17 11.97 -13.84
CA TYR A 397 -2.48 11.46 -13.43
C TYR A 397 -3.37 11.21 -14.65
N HIS A 398 -4.05 10.07 -14.67
CA HIS A 398 -5.02 9.71 -15.69
C HIS A 398 -6.43 9.78 -15.14
N LYS A 399 -7.30 10.55 -15.79
CA LYS A 399 -8.70 10.73 -15.36
C LYS A 399 -9.59 9.66 -15.98
N GLY A 400 -10.39 9.00 -15.16
CA GLY A 400 -11.44 8.05 -15.54
C GLY A 400 -12.82 8.58 -15.16
N GLN A 401 -13.78 8.48 -16.08
CA GLN A 401 -15.19 8.69 -15.78
C GLN A 401 -15.81 7.33 -15.48
N ALA A 402 -16.24 7.12 -14.24
CA ALA A 402 -16.83 5.88 -13.76
C ALA A 402 -18.36 5.95 -13.73
N VAL A 403 -19.00 4.85 -14.10
CA VAL A 403 -20.44 4.63 -14.03
C VAL A 403 -20.70 3.29 -13.34
N LEU A 404 -21.65 3.25 -12.41
CA LEU A 404 -22.17 2.01 -11.85
C LEU A 404 -23.40 1.57 -12.64
N LEU A 405 -23.29 0.43 -13.32
CA LEU A 405 -24.40 -0.13 -14.11
C LEU A 405 -25.46 -0.77 -13.21
N GLU A 406 -26.72 -0.69 -13.63
CA GLU A 406 -27.85 -1.35 -12.96
C GLU A 406 -27.97 -2.86 -13.29
N CYS A 407 -27.12 -3.39 -14.16
CA CYS A 407 -27.22 -4.78 -14.64
C CYS A 407 -27.02 -5.81 -13.52
N THR A 408 -27.79 -6.90 -13.56
CA THR A 408 -27.71 -8.03 -12.63
C THR A 408 -26.60 -9.03 -12.96
N VAL A 409 -25.94 -8.90 -14.12
CA VAL A 409 -24.87 -9.80 -14.56
C VAL A 409 -23.50 -9.17 -14.30
N LYS A 410 -22.63 -9.87 -13.56
CA LYS A 410 -21.22 -9.48 -13.40
C LYS A 410 -20.47 -9.75 -14.71
N CYS A 411 -20.12 -8.70 -15.44
CA CYS A 411 -19.24 -8.79 -16.60
C CYS A 411 -17.78 -8.69 -16.14
N ILE A 412 -17.12 -9.84 -15.97
CA ILE A 412 -15.69 -9.91 -15.68
C ILE A 412 -14.93 -9.86 -17.01
N MET A 413 -13.98 -8.94 -17.14
CA MET A 413 -13.07 -8.87 -18.28
C MET A 413 -11.63 -9.12 -17.82
N ASP A 414 -11.19 -10.38 -17.82
CA ASP A 414 -9.84 -10.75 -17.35
C ASP A 414 -8.70 -10.06 -18.14
N SER A 415 -8.98 -9.60 -19.37
CA SER A 415 -8.03 -8.82 -20.17
C SER A 415 -7.83 -7.38 -19.68
N ASN A 416 -8.54 -6.93 -18.66
CA ASN A 416 -8.44 -5.58 -18.09
C ASN A 416 -8.21 -5.64 -16.57
N PRO A 417 -6.94 -5.81 -16.12
CA PRO A 417 -6.60 -5.90 -14.70
C PRO A 417 -7.07 -4.69 -13.87
N MET A 418 -7.04 -3.48 -14.46
CA MET A 418 -7.55 -2.28 -13.80
C MET A 418 -9.04 -2.43 -13.49
N LEU A 419 -9.85 -2.83 -14.46
CA LEU A 419 -11.28 -2.99 -14.25
C LEU A 419 -11.59 -4.12 -13.24
N THR A 420 -10.91 -5.26 -13.34
CA THR A 420 -11.18 -6.40 -12.45
C THR A 420 -10.84 -6.11 -10.99
N VAL A 421 -9.76 -5.37 -10.71
CA VAL A 421 -9.46 -4.86 -9.36
C VAL A 421 -10.57 -3.96 -8.85
N LEU A 422 -11.04 -3.02 -9.66
CA LEU A 422 -12.07 -2.07 -9.22
C LEU A 422 -13.43 -2.76 -9.02
N GLN A 423 -13.70 -3.84 -9.76
CA GLN A 423 -14.88 -4.67 -9.57
C GLN A 423 -14.90 -5.43 -8.23
N THR A 424 -13.78 -5.55 -7.51
CA THR A 424 -13.80 -6.13 -6.16
C THR A 424 -14.40 -5.20 -5.11
N LYS A 425 -14.35 -3.88 -5.36
CA LYS A 425 -15.03 -2.85 -4.55
C LYS A 425 -16.37 -2.42 -5.15
N TRP A 426 -16.41 -2.17 -6.46
CA TRP A 426 -17.59 -1.75 -7.19
C TRP A 426 -17.94 -2.77 -8.28
N PRO A 427 -18.70 -3.84 -7.94
CA PRO A 427 -18.90 -4.99 -8.84
C PRO A 427 -19.50 -4.69 -10.21
N ARG A 428 -20.11 -3.52 -10.38
CA ARG A 428 -20.83 -3.09 -11.59
C ARG A 428 -20.23 -1.83 -12.20
N ILE A 429 -18.97 -1.51 -11.87
CA ILE A 429 -18.30 -0.33 -12.41
C ILE A 429 -17.91 -0.54 -13.88
N GLU A 430 -18.13 0.48 -14.68
CA GLU A 430 -17.48 0.70 -15.97
C GLU A 430 -16.74 2.04 -15.93
N ILE A 431 -15.63 2.13 -16.65
CA ILE A 431 -14.78 3.33 -16.63
C ILE A 431 -14.30 3.65 -18.03
N GLN A 432 -14.44 4.92 -18.40
CA GLN A 432 -13.81 5.49 -19.58
C GLN A 432 -12.64 6.40 -19.17
N TRP A 433 -11.42 5.98 -19.51
CA TRP A 433 -10.20 6.74 -19.25
C TRP A 433 -9.97 7.82 -20.32
N ASP A 434 -9.24 8.87 -19.95
CA ASP A 434 -8.81 9.97 -20.84
C ASP A 434 -7.70 9.58 -21.82
N ILE A 435 -7.19 8.36 -21.70
CA ILE A 435 -6.17 7.75 -22.55
C ILE A 435 -6.74 6.63 -23.42
N VAL A 436 -6.08 6.38 -24.56
CA VAL A 436 -6.52 5.40 -25.57
C VAL A 436 -6.54 3.97 -25.03
N ARG A 437 -5.66 3.65 -24.08
CA ARG A 437 -5.56 2.33 -23.44
C ARG A 437 -5.87 2.47 -21.96
N ASN A 438 -6.36 1.41 -21.33
CA ASN A 438 -6.54 1.39 -19.88
C ASN A 438 -5.20 1.63 -19.16
N PRO A 439 -5.19 2.35 -18.03
CA PRO A 439 -3.98 2.51 -17.23
C PRO A 439 -3.44 1.16 -16.78
N SER A 440 -2.12 1.02 -16.79
CA SER A 440 -1.45 -0.20 -16.33
C SER A 440 -1.38 -0.26 -14.82
N LEU A 441 -1.64 -1.44 -14.24
CA LEU A 441 -1.33 -1.74 -12.83
C LEU A 441 0.12 -2.17 -12.62
N ASN A 442 0.84 -2.50 -13.70
CA ASN A 442 2.27 -2.86 -13.72
C ASN A 442 3.11 -1.78 -14.35
#